data_AF-R9MWM7-F1
#
_entry.id   AF-R9MWM7-F1
#
_cell.length_a   1.000
_cell.length_b   1.000
_cell.length_c   1.000
_cell.angle_alpha   90.00
_cell.angle_beta   90.00
_cell.angle_gamma   90.00
#
_symmetry.space_group_name_H-M   'P 1'
#
loop_
_entity.id
_entity.type
_entity.pdbx_description
1 polymer ?
#
loop_
_entity_poly.entity_id
_entity_poly.type
_entity_poly.pdbx_seq_one_letter_code
_entity_poly.pdbx_strand_id
1 'polypeptide(L)'
;MINYEIHITCAAQRDLLNAADHIEFILKNPKATDDLLDEAEKQINKLAEFPEKFCLIDDPVLLSWGIRSVSVKNYLAFYIIDNEKNKVIIVRFLYQKSNWKAILRQGISSI
;
A
#
# COMPACT_ATOMS: atom_id res chain seq x y z
N MET A 1 6.88 16.65 -16.72
CA MET A 1 6.04 15.71 -15.97
C MET A 1 6.52 15.75 -14.54
N ILE A 2 5.65 16.00 -13.57
CA ILE A 2 6.04 15.95 -12.15
C ILE A 2 6.11 14.46 -11.78
N ASN A 3 7.27 14.00 -11.32
CA ASN A 3 7.44 12.63 -10.87
C ASN A 3 7.44 12.66 -9.35
N TYR A 4 6.51 11.94 -8.72
CA TYR A 4 6.44 11.87 -7.27
C TYR A 4 7.50 10.90 -6.75
N GLU A 5 8.21 11.27 -5.69
CA GLU A 5 9.09 10.36 -4.97
C GLU A 5 8.23 9.36 -4.17
N ILE A 6 8.47 8.06 -4.36
CA ILE A 6 7.83 7.03 -3.53
C ILE A 6 8.56 6.92 -2.20
N HIS A 7 7.84 7.10 -1.11
CA HIS A 7 8.30 6.80 0.24
C HIS A 7 7.50 5.62 0.81
N ILE A 8 8.19 4.54 1.17
CA ILE A 8 7.56 3.38 1.82
C ILE A 8 7.83 3.47 3.32
N THR A 9 6.77 3.50 4.12
CA THR A 9 6.91 3.51 5.59
C THR A 9 7.43 2.16 6.10
N CYS A 10 8.06 2.17 7.28
CA CYS A 10 8.50 0.94 7.94
C CYS A 10 7.34 -0.06 8.18
N ALA A 11 6.12 0.45 8.42
CA ALA A 11 4.94 -0.38 8.59
C ALA A 11 4.56 -1.08 7.28
N ALA A 12 4.48 -0.35 6.17
CA ALA A 12 4.21 -0.93 4.85
C ALA A 12 5.28 -1.93 4.42
N GLN A 13 6.56 -1.61 4.64
CA GLN A 13 7.66 -2.53 4.34
C GLN A 13 7.55 -3.83 5.15
N ARG A 14 7.26 -3.73 6.45
CA ARG A 14 7.05 -4.91 7.31
C ARG A 14 5.82 -5.72 6.89
N ASP A 15 4.73 -5.05 6.51
CA ASP A 15 3.55 -5.77 6.04
C ASP A 15 3.86 -6.55 4.73
N LEU A 16 4.62 -5.96 3.80
CA LEU A 16 5.02 -6.62 2.55
C LEU A 16 5.92 -7.84 2.81
N LEU A 17 6.91 -7.72 3.71
CA LEU A 17 7.77 -8.83 4.11
C LEU A 17 6.96 -9.96 4.76
N ASN A 18 6.07 -9.62 5.71
CA ASN A 18 5.22 -10.61 6.36
C ASN A 18 4.30 -11.33 5.35
N ALA A 19 3.80 -10.62 4.33
CA ALA A 19 2.99 -11.20 3.27
C ALA A 19 3.80 -12.20 2.43
N ALA A 20 5.02 -11.81 2.01
CA ALA A 20 5.93 -12.65 1.25
C ALA A 20 6.32 -13.91 2.04
N ASP A 21 6.79 -13.75 3.27
CA ASP A 21 7.20 -14.87 4.15
C ASP A 21 6.03 -15.83 4.42
N HIS A 22 4.83 -15.31 4.65
CA HIS A 22 3.66 -16.15 4.87
C HIS A 22 3.32 -17.00 3.64
N ILE A 23 3.34 -16.40 2.45
CA ILE A 23 3.04 -17.10 1.21
C ILE A 23 4.14 -18.13 0.90
N GLU A 24 5.40 -17.76 1.07
CA GLU A 24 6.53 -18.61 0.73
C GLU A 24 6.65 -19.79 1.70
N PHE A 25 6.65 -19.55 3.01
CA PHE A 25 7.03 -20.55 3.99
C PHE A 25 5.84 -21.26 4.64
N ILE A 26 4.69 -20.58 4.79
CA ILE A 26 3.49 -21.18 5.39
C ILE A 26 2.60 -21.81 4.32
N LEU A 27 2.32 -21.07 3.24
CA LEU A 27 1.53 -21.59 2.13
C LEU A 27 2.37 -22.41 1.13
N LYS A 28 3.70 -22.42 1.29
CA LYS A 28 4.65 -23.19 0.48
C LYS A 28 4.54 -22.88 -1.01
N ASN A 29 4.34 -21.60 -1.34
CA ASN A 29 4.11 -21.15 -2.71
C ASN A 29 5.06 -19.99 -3.10
N PRO A 30 6.37 -20.28 -3.29
CA PRO A 30 7.37 -19.25 -3.61
C PRO A 30 7.03 -18.49 -4.91
N LYS A 31 6.44 -19.16 -5.90
CA LYS A 31 6.01 -18.50 -7.15
C LYS A 31 4.96 -17.40 -6.88
N ALA A 32 4.05 -17.62 -5.96
CA ALA A 32 3.07 -16.59 -5.59
C ALA A 32 3.70 -15.42 -4.83
N THR A 33 4.84 -15.64 -4.17
CA THR A 33 5.65 -14.57 -3.57
C THR A 33 6.30 -13.72 -4.66
N ASP A 34 6.95 -14.33 -5.64
CA ASP A 34 7.53 -13.62 -6.80
C ASP A 34 6.46 -12.80 -7.53
N ASP A 35 5.33 -13.44 -7.86
CA ASP A 35 4.20 -12.79 -8.54
C ASP A 35 3.59 -11.62 -7.72
N LEU A 36 3.69 -11.66 -6.39
CA LEU A 36 3.22 -10.60 -5.51
C LEU A 36 4.19 -9.41 -5.53
N LEU A 37 5.49 -9.67 -5.42
CA LEU A 37 6.52 -8.65 -5.40
C LEU A 37 6.60 -7.91 -6.74
N ASP A 38 6.55 -8.63 -7.85
CA ASP A 38 6.54 -8.05 -9.20
C ASP A 38 5.32 -7.13 -9.42
N GLU A 39 4.13 -7.57 -8.99
CA GLU A 39 2.92 -6.76 -9.12
C GLU A 39 2.94 -5.57 -8.15
N ALA A 40 3.53 -5.72 -6.96
CA ALA A 40 3.68 -4.63 -6.00
C ALA A 40 4.57 -3.53 -6.58
N GLU A 41 5.76 -3.88 -7.08
CA GLU A 41 6.67 -2.95 -7.74
C GLU A 41 5.98 -2.24 -8.90
N LYS A 42 5.33 -3.00 -9.79
CA LYS A 42 4.62 -2.44 -10.95
C LYS A 42 3.53 -1.45 -10.57
N GLN A 43 2.72 -1.74 -9.55
CA GLN A 43 1.64 -0.85 -9.14
C GLN A 43 2.17 0.37 -8.38
N ILE A 44 3.17 0.19 -7.51
CA ILE A 44 3.78 1.28 -6.76
C ILE A 44 4.50 2.26 -7.70
N ASN A 45 5.23 1.77 -8.70
CA ASN A 45 5.92 2.62 -9.67
C ASN A 45 4.94 3.49 -10.48
N LYS A 46 3.74 2.99 -10.80
CA LYS A 46 2.70 3.79 -11.45
C LYS A 46 2.19 4.94 -10.59
N LEU A 47 2.30 4.85 -9.27
CA LEU A 47 1.90 5.93 -8.37
C LEU A 47 2.82 7.14 -8.49
N ALA A 48 4.09 6.95 -8.88
CA ALA A 48 5.01 8.06 -9.09
C ALA A 48 4.52 9.00 -10.21
N GLU A 49 3.89 8.44 -11.24
CA GLU A 49 3.39 9.17 -12.40
C GLU A 49 1.92 9.60 -12.26
N PHE A 50 1.07 8.76 -11.66
CA PHE A 50 -0.38 8.98 -11.61
C PHE A 50 -0.97 8.72 -10.21
N PRO A 51 -0.55 9.48 -9.18
CA PRO A 51 -0.93 9.19 -7.80
C PRO A 51 -2.42 9.39 -7.53
N GLU A 52 -3.09 10.26 -8.26
CA GLU A 52 -4.52 10.56 -8.06
C GLU A 52 -5.47 9.61 -8.79
N LYS A 53 -4.94 8.73 -9.66
CA LYS A 53 -5.74 7.86 -10.54
C LYS A 53 -6.56 6.81 -9.78
N PHE A 54 -6.15 6.46 -8.56
CA PHE A 54 -6.77 5.35 -7.82
C PHE A 54 -7.79 5.83 -6.78
N CYS A 55 -8.74 4.95 -6.51
CA CYS A 55 -9.97 5.26 -5.77
C CYS A 55 -9.69 5.68 -4.33
N LEU A 56 -10.44 6.68 -3.89
CA LEU A 56 -10.58 7.03 -2.48
C LEU A 56 -11.41 5.96 -1.76
N ILE A 57 -11.10 5.74 -0.49
CA ILE A 57 -11.78 4.74 0.34
C ILE A 57 -13.18 5.24 0.71
N ASP A 58 -14.19 4.37 0.61
CA ASP A 58 -15.53 4.57 1.16
C ASP A 58 -15.55 4.36 2.69
N ASP A 59 -14.87 5.27 3.39
CA ASP A 59 -14.84 5.41 4.84
C ASP A 59 -14.58 6.88 5.20
N PRO A 60 -15.53 7.60 5.82
CA PRO A 60 -15.40 9.05 6.01
C PRO A 60 -14.13 9.48 6.76
N VAL A 61 -13.66 8.69 7.72
CA VAL A 61 -12.46 9.01 8.50
C VAL A 61 -11.22 8.87 7.62
N LEU A 62 -11.07 7.74 6.92
CA LEU A 62 -9.91 7.50 6.05
C LEU A 62 -9.90 8.46 4.85
N LEU A 63 -11.08 8.82 4.34
CA LEU A 63 -11.25 9.84 3.31
C LEU A 63 -10.77 11.21 3.80
N SER A 64 -11.13 11.60 5.04
CA SER A 64 -10.67 12.87 5.63
C SER A 64 -9.15 12.94 5.83
N TRP A 65 -8.49 11.77 5.93
CA TRP A 65 -7.04 11.65 5.99
C TRP A 65 -6.39 11.55 4.60
N GLY A 66 -7.17 11.63 3.52
CA GLY A 66 -6.67 11.55 2.15
C GLY A 66 -6.17 10.17 1.74
N ILE A 67 -6.53 9.11 2.49
CA ILE A 67 -6.07 7.75 2.20
C ILE A 67 -6.70 7.25 0.90
N ARG A 68 -5.83 6.79 0.01
CA ARG A 68 -6.14 6.10 -1.25
C ARG A 68 -5.67 4.66 -1.18
N SER A 69 -6.14 3.83 -2.11
CA SER A 69 -5.66 2.45 -2.21
C SER A 69 -5.52 1.99 -3.66
N VAL A 70 -4.55 1.12 -3.90
CA VAL A 70 -4.40 0.37 -5.15
C VAL A 70 -4.34 -1.12 -4.85
N SER A 71 -5.00 -1.92 -5.68
CA SER A 71 -5.00 -3.38 -5.55
C SER A 71 -3.71 -3.98 -6.11
N VAL A 72 -3.12 -4.89 -5.35
CA VAL A 72 -1.91 -5.65 -5.70
C VAL A 72 -2.23 -7.13 -5.44
N LYS A 73 -2.65 -7.84 -6.48
CA LYS A 73 -3.17 -9.22 -6.37
C LYS A 73 -4.26 -9.30 -5.28
N ASN A 74 -3.99 -10.03 -4.18
CA ASN A 74 -4.92 -10.19 -3.05
C ASN A 74 -4.67 -9.21 -1.90
N TYR A 75 -3.85 -8.19 -2.12
CA TYR A 75 -3.47 -7.17 -1.15
C TYR A 75 -3.87 -5.77 -1.62
N LEU A 76 -3.87 -4.83 -0.69
CA LEU A 76 -4.12 -3.42 -0.91
C LEU A 76 -2.92 -2.63 -0.41
N ALA A 77 -2.33 -1.82 -1.29
CA ALA A 77 -1.38 -0.80 -0.89
C ALA A 77 -2.15 0.49 -0.58
N PHE A 78 -2.12 0.92 0.67
CA PHE A 78 -2.72 2.16 1.14
C PHE A 78 -1.70 3.27 1.12
N TYR A 79 -2.06 4.44 0.58
CA TYR A 79 -1.13 5.54 0.42
C TYR A 79 -1.80 6.91 0.57
N ILE A 80 -0.98 7.92 0.83
CA ILE A 80 -1.34 9.35 0.77
C ILE A 80 -0.43 10.07 -0.22
N ILE A 81 -0.86 11.27 -0.62
CA ILE A 81 -0.10 12.13 -1.53
C ILE A 81 0.27 13.40 -0.77
N ASP A 82 1.55 13.70 -0.71
CA ASP A 82 2.09 14.98 -0.24
C ASP A 82 2.46 15.81 -1.48
N ASN A 83 1.53 16.64 -1.93
CA ASN A 83 1.71 17.50 -3.11
C ASN A 83 2.75 18.59 -2.89
N GLU A 84 2.98 19.03 -1.65
CA GLU A 84 3.99 20.07 -1.36
C GLU A 84 5.40 19.53 -1.54
N LYS A 85 5.63 18.28 -1.13
CA LYS A 85 6.92 17.60 -1.27
C LYS A 85 7.04 16.75 -2.53
N ASN A 86 5.99 16.69 -3.37
CA ASN A 86 5.86 15.76 -4.48
C ASN A 86 6.19 14.32 -4.04
N LYS A 87 5.58 13.84 -2.96
CA LYS A 87 5.76 12.46 -2.46
C LYS A 87 4.48 11.66 -2.48
N VAL A 88 4.61 10.38 -2.78
CA VAL A 88 3.60 9.37 -2.49
C VAL A 88 4.10 8.54 -1.33
N ILE A 89 3.33 8.51 -0.25
CA ILE A 89 3.72 7.79 0.96
C ILE A 89 2.88 6.52 1.05
N ILE A 90 3.51 5.35 0.90
CA ILE A 90 2.86 4.06 1.13
C ILE A 90 2.77 3.82 2.64
N VAL A 91 1.56 3.91 3.15
CA VAL A 91 1.23 3.88 4.58
C VAL A 91 1.14 2.46 5.12
N ARG A 92 0.45 1.56 4.43
CA ARG A 92 0.30 0.14 4.81
C ARG A 92 0.16 -0.75 3.57
N PHE A 93 0.49 -2.03 3.69
CA PHE A 93 0.27 -3.04 2.64
C PHE A 93 -0.50 -4.23 3.22
N LEU A 94 -1.82 -4.28 3.08
CA LEU A 94 -2.65 -5.22 3.86
C LEU A 94 -3.39 -6.21 2.98
N TYR A 95 -3.60 -7.43 3.50
CA TYR A 95 -4.43 -8.42 2.82
C TYR A 95 -5.86 -7.90 2.67
N GLN A 96 -6.44 -8.01 1.46
CA GLN A 96 -7.71 -7.37 1.14
C GLN A 96 -8.89 -7.84 2.01
N LYS A 97 -8.83 -9.08 2.52
CA LYS A 97 -9.87 -9.65 3.39
C LYS A 97 -9.61 -9.43 4.88
N SER A 98 -8.53 -8.73 5.25
CA SER A 98 -8.29 -8.33 6.63
C SER A 98 -9.22 -7.20 7.06
N ASN A 99 -9.34 -6.95 8.36
CA ASN A 99 -10.02 -5.75 8.87
C ASN A 99 -9.11 -4.52 8.77
N TRP A 100 -8.75 -4.15 7.53
CA TRP A 100 -7.81 -3.06 7.25
C TRP A 100 -8.32 -1.71 7.76
N LYS A 101 -9.64 -1.48 7.83
CA LYS A 101 -10.23 -0.27 8.43
C LYS A 101 -9.80 -0.09 9.89
N ALA A 102 -9.88 -1.16 10.69
CA ALA A 102 -9.45 -1.12 12.08
C ALA A 102 -7.93 -0.91 12.20
N ILE A 103 -7.14 -1.60 11.35
CA ILE A 103 -5.68 -1.51 11.34
C ILE A 103 -5.21 -0.08 11.01
N LEU A 104 -5.80 0.54 9.98
CA LEU A 104 -5.46 1.91 9.57
C LEU A 104 -5.79 2.94 10.65
N ARG A 105 -6.95 2.81 11.31
CA ARG A 105 -7.34 3.73 12.40
C ARG A 105 -6.39 3.70 13.61
N GLN A 106 -5.72 2.58 13.85
CA GLN A 106 -4.74 2.45 14.94
C GLN A 106 -3.34 2.93 14.54
N GLY A 107 -2.98 2.83 13.25
CA GLY A 107 -1.62 3.10 12.77
C GLY A 107 -1.35 4.55 12.35
N ILE A 108 -2.40 5.35 12.11
CA ILE A 108 -2.24 6.71 11.56
C ILE A 108 -1.92 7.76 12.63
N SER A 109 -2.02 7.43 13.92
CA SER A 109 -1.62 8.32 15.03
C SER A 109 -0.12 8.62 15.11
N SER A 110 0.69 8.14 14.17
CA SER A 110 2.15 8.14 14.25
C SER A 110 2.85 8.44 12.91
N ILE A 111 2.11 8.91 11.91
CA ILE A 111 2.65 9.36 10.60
C ILE A 111 2.84 10.87 10.64
#